data_AF-A0A0W0DG18-F1
#
_entry.id   AF-A0A0W0DG18-F1
#
_cell.length_a   1.000
_cell.length_b   1.000
_cell.length_c   1.000
_cell.angle_alpha   90.00
_cell.angle_beta   90.00
_cell.angle_gamma   90.00
#
_symmetry.space_group_name_H-M   'P 1'
#
loop_
_entity.id
_entity.type
_entity.pdbx_description
1 polymer ?
#
loop_
_entity_poly.entity_id
_entity_poly.type
_entity_poly.pdbx_seq_one_letter_code
_entity_poly.pdbx_strand_id
1 'polypeptide(L)'
;MSEPPTPVHAGPNEQLDIDDIKELSDEDIEELDLKPDMDTDSLSEKHQGEYVQENGAVKREHSILSNEELYGEDERSDFQPRVNINSPFSSYANLRALDDRARPKPQRRLSMSQQSKFIAYCDQKLMDIQRKFVQSRGLNTQNGYQGLEPLLQDVKCLVDFIWYSLDGSPNTDVLLTEELQSDDSMGMKMNNNNMAKDTYFGQSSYLIKIADDLLDYIEKFDLKFLSGEELHQTLSKLFKLLFILDRIFSKLIDGDIPGGKRLNGTESVRVNGIAERTRMKLPVIFESQDLHGYHFEVSKVYENTLERCSR
;
A
#
# COMPACT_ATOMS: atom_id res chain seq x y z
N MET A 1 -60.35 -12.84 -2.81
CA MET A 1 -60.09 -12.83 -1.35
C MET A 1 -59.50 -11.47 -1.03
N SER A 2 -60.01 -10.79 0.01
CA SER A 2 -59.53 -9.48 0.43
C SER A 2 -58.19 -9.63 1.16
N GLU A 3 -57.20 -8.82 0.78
CA GLU A 3 -55.88 -8.80 1.41
C GLU A 3 -55.99 -8.47 2.91
N PRO A 4 -55.19 -9.15 3.77
CA PRO A 4 -55.18 -8.86 5.20
C PRO A 4 -54.62 -7.44 5.45
N PRO A 5 -55.19 -6.69 6.41
CA PRO A 5 -54.69 -5.38 6.76
C PRO A 5 -53.27 -5.47 7.33
N THR A 6 -52.39 -4.56 6.90
CA THR A 6 -51.02 -4.46 7.39
C THR A 6 -50.99 -4.14 8.89
N PRO A 7 -50.14 -4.80 9.69
CA PRO A 7 -50.00 -4.53 11.12
C PRO A 7 -49.60 -3.08 11.41
N VAL A 8 -50.14 -2.53 12.49
CA VAL A 8 -49.83 -1.16 12.93
C VAL A 8 -48.49 -1.15 13.66
N HIS A 9 -47.55 -0.31 13.22
CA HIS A 9 -46.26 -0.16 13.90
C HIS A 9 -46.42 0.60 15.23
N ALA A 10 -45.65 0.20 16.24
CA ALA A 10 -45.59 0.87 17.54
C ALA A 10 -45.09 2.32 17.40
N GLY A 11 -45.62 3.21 18.26
CA GLY A 11 -45.26 4.63 18.24
C GLY A 11 -43.87 4.91 18.82
N PRO A 12 -43.32 6.12 18.62
CA PRO A 12 -41.94 6.48 19.03
C PRO A 12 -41.63 6.36 20.53
N ASN A 13 -42.65 6.32 21.39
CA ASN A 13 -42.52 6.27 22.85
C ASN A 13 -43.13 4.99 23.45
N GLU A 14 -43.38 3.97 22.62
CA GLU A 14 -44.00 2.71 23.03
C GLU A 14 -42.95 1.61 22.99
N GLN A 15 -42.62 1.06 24.16
CA GLN A 15 -41.65 -0.02 24.27
C GLN A 15 -42.41 -1.34 24.15
N LEU A 16 -42.17 -2.07 23.07
CA LEU A 16 -42.78 -3.37 22.82
C LEU A 16 -42.31 -4.37 23.86
N ASP A 17 -43.27 -5.08 24.47
CA ASP A 17 -42.98 -6.19 25.36
C ASP A 17 -42.58 -7.40 24.51
N ILE A 18 -41.28 -7.73 24.53
CA ILE A 18 -40.68 -8.76 23.67
C ILE A 18 -41.05 -10.16 24.18
N ASP A 19 -41.48 -10.28 25.44
CA ASP A 19 -41.80 -11.55 26.08
C ASP A 19 -43.15 -12.14 25.60
N ASP A 20 -43.95 -11.36 24.86
CA ASP A 20 -45.28 -11.76 24.34
C ASP A 20 -45.27 -12.06 22.83
N ILE A 21 -44.08 -12.12 22.20
CA ILE A 21 -43.93 -12.54 20.81
C ILE A 21 -44.09 -14.06 20.76
N LYS A 22 -45.19 -14.53 20.16
CA LYS A 22 -45.36 -15.95 19.86
C LYS A 22 -44.32 -16.38 18.82
N GLU A 23 -43.42 -17.25 19.24
CA GLU A 23 -42.54 -17.98 18.32
C GLU A 23 -43.40 -18.76 17.32
N LEU A 24 -43.00 -18.74 16.05
CA LEU A 24 -43.64 -19.53 15.00
C LEU A 24 -43.52 -21.00 15.34
N SER A 25 -44.61 -21.76 15.16
CA SER A 25 -44.55 -23.20 15.40
C SER A 25 -43.76 -23.88 14.28
N ASP A 26 -43.14 -25.03 14.58
CA ASP A 26 -42.39 -25.80 13.57
C ASP A 26 -43.27 -26.17 12.36
N GLU A 27 -44.59 -26.33 12.57
CA GLU A 27 -45.58 -26.55 11.51
C GLU A 27 -45.76 -25.33 10.59
N ASP A 28 -45.70 -24.10 11.12
CA ASP A 28 -45.76 -22.86 10.32
C ASP A 28 -44.48 -22.67 9.47
N ILE A 29 -43.35 -23.20 9.96
CA ILE A 29 -42.05 -23.14 9.27
C ILE A 29 -42.01 -24.14 8.11
N GLU A 30 -42.63 -25.32 8.27
CA GLU A 30 -42.76 -26.32 7.20
C GLU A 30 -43.69 -25.87 6.06
N GLU A 31 -44.66 -24.98 6.32
CA GLU A 31 -45.54 -24.40 5.30
C GLU A 31 -44.85 -23.33 4.41
N LEU A 32 -43.66 -22.87 4.82
CA LEU A 32 -42.83 -21.88 4.09
C LEU A 32 -41.90 -22.52 3.04
N ASP A 33 -42.21 -23.72 2.54
CA ASP A 33 -41.47 -24.37 1.45
C ASP A 33 -41.80 -23.73 0.08
N LEU A 34 -41.15 -22.59 -0.19
CA LEU A 34 -41.17 -21.93 -1.50
C LEU A 34 -40.34 -22.72 -2.52
N LYS A 35 -40.92 -23.81 -3.06
CA LYS A 35 -40.73 -24.35 -4.43
C LYS A 35 -41.52 -25.67 -4.63
N PRO A 36 -42.78 -25.62 -5.10
CA PRO A 36 -43.58 -26.82 -5.32
C PRO A 36 -43.42 -27.45 -6.72
N ASP A 37 -42.44 -27.04 -7.54
CA ASP A 37 -42.24 -27.56 -8.91
C ASP A 37 -40.75 -27.68 -9.28
N MET A 38 -40.06 -28.66 -8.70
CA MET A 38 -38.87 -29.25 -9.32
C MET A 38 -39.09 -30.76 -9.39
N ASP A 39 -39.81 -31.15 -10.43
CA ASP A 39 -40.05 -32.54 -10.80
C ASP A 39 -38.76 -33.36 -10.76
N THR A 40 -38.81 -34.40 -9.93
CA THR A 40 -37.78 -35.41 -9.75
C THR A 40 -37.95 -36.49 -10.80
N ASP A 41 -37.48 -36.23 -12.03
CA ASP A 41 -37.19 -37.32 -12.95
C ASP A 41 -35.85 -37.97 -12.58
N SER A 42 -35.97 -38.86 -11.59
CA SER A 42 -35.37 -40.19 -11.57
C SER A 42 -34.47 -40.51 -12.78
N LEU A 43 -33.16 -40.67 -12.56
CA LEU A 43 -32.40 -41.83 -13.04
C LEU A 43 -31.02 -41.88 -12.35
N SER A 44 -30.89 -42.91 -11.50
CA SER A 44 -29.67 -43.36 -10.85
C SER A 44 -28.63 -43.92 -11.82
N GLU A 45 -27.36 -43.65 -11.51
CA GLU A 45 -26.13 -44.39 -11.81
C GLU A 45 -26.20 -45.63 -12.72
N LYS A 46 -25.44 -45.61 -13.84
CA LYS A 46 -24.49 -46.69 -14.21
C LYS A 46 -23.70 -46.40 -15.51
N HIS A 47 -22.44 -46.86 -15.46
CA HIS A 47 -21.52 -47.24 -16.54
C HIS A 47 -20.47 -46.26 -17.13
N GLN A 48 -19.25 -46.79 -17.08
CA GLN A 48 -17.99 -46.40 -17.71
C GLN A 48 -18.04 -46.39 -19.25
N GLY A 49 -17.16 -45.60 -19.87
CA GLY A 49 -16.48 -46.01 -21.12
C GLY A 49 -16.57 -45.05 -22.32
N GLU A 50 -15.39 -44.52 -22.68
CA GLU A 50 -14.90 -44.26 -24.04
C GLU A 50 -15.45 -43.14 -24.95
N TYR A 51 -14.48 -42.62 -25.71
CA TYR A 51 -14.47 -41.49 -26.65
C TYR A 51 -15.42 -41.64 -27.85
N VAL A 52 -15.88 -40.50 -28.40
CA VAL A 52 -15.71 -40.10 -29.83
C VAL A 52 -16.17 -38.64 -30.05
N GLN A 53 -15.46 -38.00 -30.98
CA GLN A 53 -15.53 -36.65 -31.50
C GLN A 53 -16.85 -36.20 -32.18
N GLU A 54 -16.99 -34.87 -32.18
CA GLU A 54 -17.25 -33.97 -33.33
C GLU A 54 -18.62 -33.26 -33.49
N ASN A 55 -18.45 -31.93 -33.64
CA ASN A 55 -19.19 -30.96 -34.44
C ASN A 55 -20.50 -30.35 -33.93
N GLY A 56 -20.48 -29.01 -33.82
CA GLY A 56 -21.58 -28.20 -34.36
C GLY A 56 -22.22 -27.17 -33.44
N ALA A 57 -21.60 -26.00 -33.38
CA ALA A 57 -22.25 -24.68 -33.50
C ALA A 57 -23.12 -24.09 -32.36
N VAL A 58 -22.93 -22.78 -32.23
CA VAL A 58 -23.77 -21.73 -31.62
C VAL A 58 -23.66 -21.56 -30.10
N LYS A 59 -22.62 -20.81 -29.69
CA LYS A 59 -22.69 -19.89 -28.55
C LYS A 59 -23.92 -19.01 -28.74
N ARG A 60 -25.00 -19.24 -27.99
CA ARG A 60 -26.02 -18.23 -27.77
C ARG A 60 -25.50 -17.29 -26.69
N GLU A 61 -25.26 -16.05 -27.08
CA GLU A 61 -25.22 -14.90 -26.17
C GLU A 61 -26.49 -14.94 -25.32
N HIS A 62 -26.33 -15.12 -24.01
CA HIS A 62 -27.38 -14.78 -23.07
C HIS A 62 -27.07 -13.38 -22.57
N SER A 63 -27.61 -12.40 -23.29
CA SER A 63 -27.83 -11.05 -22.80
C SER A 63 -28.77 -11.15 -21.59
N ILE A 64 -28.21 -11.17 -20.39
CA ILE A 64 -28.95 -10.80 -19.20
C ILE A 64 -28.63 -9.33 -18.94
N LEU A 65 -29.39 -8.48 -19.62
CA LEU A 65 -29.61 -7.11 -19.17
C LEU A 65 -30.43 -7.22 -17.87
N SER A 66 -29.74 -7.26 -16.74
CA SER A 66 -30.36 -7.14 -15.42
C SER A 66 -29.61 -6.12 -14.59
N ASN A 67 -29.79 -4.83 -14.90
CA ASN A 67 -29.87 -3.75 -13.90
C ASN A 67 -28.77 -3.71 -12.80
N GLU A 68 -27.56 -4.12 -13.13
CA GLU A 68 -26.40 -4.27 -12.23
C GLU A 68 -25.33 -3.21 -12.54
N GLU A 69 -25.75 -2.02 -13.01
CA GLU A 69 -24.86 -0.88 -13.31
C GLU A 69 -24.82 0.16 -12.17
N LEU A 70 -25.36 -0.14 -10.98
CA LEU A 70 -25.41 0.83 -9.87
C LEU A 70 -24.50 0.50 -8.68
N TYR A 71 -23.81 -0.64 -8.71
CA TYR A 71 -22.72 -0.94 -7.77
C TYR A 71 -21.49 -1.22 -8.63
N GLY A 72 -20.50 -0.33 -8.59
CA GLY A 72 -19.21 -0.59 -9.22
C GLY A 72 -18.66 -1.88 -8.65
N GLU A 73 -18.71 -2.96 -9.43
CA GLU A 73 -18.04 -4.20 -9.08
C GLU A 73 -16.55 -3.87 -9.01
N ASP A 74 -15.98 -3.92 -7.81
CA ASP A 74 -14.52 -3.94 -7.65
C ASP A 74 -14.00 -5.13 -8.47
N GLU A 75 -13.42 -4.83 -9.64
CA GLU A 75 -12.89 -5.86 -10.50
C GLU A 75 -11.82 -6.64 -9.72
N ARG A 76 -11.89 -7.99 -9.71
CA ARG A 76 -10.90 -8.84 -9.01
C ARG A 76 -9.44 -8.54 -9.41
N SER A 77 -9.23 -7.88 -10.55
CA SER A 77 -7.96 -7.37 -11.07
C SER A 77 -7.36 -6.24 -10.22
N ASP A 78 -8.17 -5.48 -9.48
CA ASP A 78 -7.76 -4.31 -8.70
C ASP A 78 -7.06 -4.66 -7.38
N PHE A 79 -7.25 -5.90 -6.91
CA PHE A 79 -6.60 -6.45 -5.72
C PHE A 79 -5.33 -7.25 -6.04
N GLN A 80 -4.86 -7.23 -7.30
CA GLN A 80 -3.59 -7.84 -7.69
C GLN A 80 -2.46 -6.80 -7.72
N PRO A 81 -1.21 -7.19 -7.38
CA PRO A 81 -0.07 -6.28 -7.48
C PRO A 81 0.13 -5.83 -8.93
N ARG A 82 0.04 -4.53 -9.18
CA ARG A 82 0.37 -3.87 -10.45
C ARG A 82 1.80 -3.35 -10.48
N VAL A 83 2.36 -2.99 -9.33
CA VAL A 83 3.72 -2.45 -9.23
C VAL A 83 4.74 -3.58 -9.12
N ASN A 84 5.64 -3.66 -10.11
CA ASN A 84 6.76 -4.60 -10.05
C ASN A 84 7.84 -4.11 -9.08
N ILE A 85 7.80 -4.64 -7.86
CA ILE A 85 8.73 -4.34 -6.76
C ILE A 85 10.18 -4.75 -7.10
N ASN A 86 10.37 -5.74 -7.98
CA ASN A 86 11.71 -6.21 -8.41
C ASN A 86 12.35 -5.32 -9.49
N SER A 87 11.60 -4.37 -10.04
CA SER A 87 12.13 -3.38 -10.97
C SER A 87 12.78 -2.24 -10.19
N PRO A 88 13.97 -1.73 -10.58
CA PRO A 88 14.61 -0.64 -9.86
C PRO A 88 13.75 0.63 -9.86
N PHE A 89 13.98 1.52 -8.90
CA PHE A 89 13.30 2.83 -8.84
C PHE A 89 13.63 3.70 -10.06
N SER A 90 14.86 3.57 -10.56
CA SER A 90 15.31 4.16 -11.81
C SER A 90 15.82 3.09 -12.78
N SER A 91 15.45 3.20 -14.05
CA SER A 91 15.71 2.20 -15.10
C SER A 91 17.19 1.85 -15.32
N TYR A 92 18.13 2.64 -14.76
CA TYR A 92 19.57 2.45 -14.89
C TYR A 92 20.23 1.69 -13.73
N ALA A 93 19.52 1.38 -12.65
CA ALA A 93 20.11 0.70 -11.49
C ALA A 93 20.04 -0.83 -11.66
N ASN A 94 21.19 -1.47 -11.91
CA ASN A 94 21.30 -2.93 -11.87
C ASN A 94 21.35 -3.43 -10.42
N LEU A 95 20.20 -3.85 -9.88
CA LEU A 95 20.06 -4.37 -8.50
C LEU A 95 21.01 -5.56 -8.23
N ARG A 96 21.17 -6.48 -9.19
CA ARG A 96 22.08 -7.64 -9.07
C ARG A 96 23.57 -7.28 -9.06
N ALA A 97 23.96 -6.18 -9.70
CA ALA A 97 25.36 -5.73 -9.70
C ALA A 97 25.75 -4.96 -8.42
N LEU A 98 24.75 -4.53 -7.64
CA LEU A 98 24.94 -3.87 -6.35
C LEU A 98 25.20 -4.89 -5.23
N ASP A 99 24.58 -6.07 -5.30
CA ASP A 99 24.68 -7.14 -4.31
C ASP A 99 26.11 -7.74 -4.24
N ASP A 100 26.74 -8.02 -5.39
CA ASP A 100 28.12 -8.54 -5.47
C ASP A 100 29.20 -7.55 -4.98
N ARG A 101 28.88 -6.26 -4.89
CA ARG A 101 29.78 -5.20 -4.37
C ARG A 101 29.48 -4.82 -2.91
N ALA A 102 28.36 -5.28 -2.35
CA ALA A 102 27.89 -4.98 -1.01
C ALA A 102 28.54 -5.88 0.06
N ARG A 103 29.86 -6.08 0.01
CA ARG A 103 30.55 -6.50 1.24
C ARG A 103 30.43 -5.33 2.22
N PRO A 104 29.82 -5.50 3.41
CA PRO A 104 29.65 -4.41 4.36
C PRO A 104 31.03 -3.93 4.77
N LYS A 105 31.46 -2.79 4.19
CA LYS A 105 32.64 -2.09 4.67
C LYS A 105 32.27 -1.56 6.06
N PRO A 106 33.12 -1.75 7.08
CA PRO A 106 32.82 -1.25 8.41
C PRO A 106 32.61 0.26 8.34
N GLN A 107 31.36 0.70 8.46
CA GLN A 107 31.05 2.12 8.40
C GLN A 107 31.62 2.79 9.65
N ARG A 108 32.43 3.81 9.42
CA ARG A 108 32.95 4.65 10.49
C ARG A 108 31.92 5.74 10.74
N ARG A 109 31.55 5.94 12.00
CA ARG A 109 30.76 7.09 12.43
C ARG A 109 31.38 8.38 11.87
N LEU A 110 30.55 9.21 11.25
CA LEU A 110 30.96 10.50 10.71
C LEU A 110 31.54 11.37 11.83
N SER A 111 32.60 12.14 11.55
CA SER A 111 33.11 13.14 12.50
C SER A 111 32.07 14.24 12.74
N MET A 112 32.16 14.99 13.84
CA MET A 112 31.25 16.11 14.10
C MET A 112 31.21 17.11 12.93
N SER A 113 32.36 17.42 12.32
CA SER A 113 32.43 18.28 11.14
C SER A 113 31.73 17.69 9.91
N GLN A 114 31.77 16.36 9.72
CA GLN A 114 31.05 15.67 8.66
C GLN A 114 29.55 15.62 8.95
N GLN A 115 29.15 15.41 10.21
CA GLN A 115 27.75 15.47 10.64
C GLN A 115 27.16 16.87 10.40
N SER A 116 27.88 17.95 10.72
CA SER A 116 27.43 19.31 10.43
C SER A 116 27.27 19.56 8.92
N LYS A 117 28.19 19.05 8.08
CA LYS A 117 28.07 19.14 6.62
C LYS A 117 26.89 18.32 6.08
N PHE A 118 26.64 17.15 6.66
CA PHE A 118 25.51 16.30 6.33
C PHE A 118 24.19 17.02 6.63
N ILE A 119 24.06 17.61 7.83
CA ILE A 119 22.89 18.39 8.25
C ILE A 119 22.66 19.54 7.28
N ALA A 120 23.69 20.36 7.04
CA ALA A 120 23.59 21.48 6.10
C ALA A 120 23.21 21.05 4.67
N TYR A 121 23.71 19.90 4.22
CA TYR A 121 23.35 19.34 2.92
C TYR A 121 21.88 18.91 2.88
N CYS A 122 21.40 18.19 3.90
CA CYS A 122 20.00 17.74 3.98
C CYS A 122 19.04 18.94 4.05
N ASP A 123 19.37 19.94 4.87
CA ASP A 123 18.59 21.17 4.98
C ASP A 123 18.51 21.91 3.64
N GLN A 124 19.66 22.06 2.95
CA GLN A 124 19.70 22.69 1.63
C GLN A 124 18.87 21.92 0.61
N LYS A 125 18.99 20.58 0.59
CA LYS A 125 18.23 19.74 -0.35
C LYS A 125 16.74 19.77 -0.11
N LEU A 126 16.29 19.73 1.14
CA LEU A 126 14.88 19.90 1.47
C LEU A 126 14.36 21.27 1.06
N MET A 127 15.15 22.33 1.29
CA MET A 127 14.79 23.68 0.85
C MET A 127 14.71 23.78 -0.67
N ASP A 128 15.64 23.17 -1.40
CA ASP A 128 15.66 23.15 -2.86
C ASP A 128 14.41 22.42 -3.42
N ILE A 129 14.08 21.25 -2.85
CA ILE A 129 12.88 20.48 -3.19
C ILE A 129 11.63 21.32 -2.94
N GLN A 130 11.50 21.87 -1.73
CA GLN A 130 10.36 22.71 -1.36
C GLN A 130 10.23 23.94 -2.27
N ARG A 131 11.35 24.61 -2.59
CA ARG A 131 11.36 25.78 -3.48
C ARG A 131 10.90 25.41 -4.88
N LYS A 132 11.42 24.33 -5.46
CA LYS A 132 11.00 23.84 -6.78
C LYS A 132 9.52 23.44 -6.79
N PHE A 133 9.05 22.80 -5.72
CA PHE A 133 7.64 22.45 -5.54
C PHE A 133 6.74 23.70 -5.49
N VAL A 134 7.09 24.71 -4.69
CA VAL A 134 6.35 25.98 -4.66
C VAL A 134 6.39 26.69 -6.02
N GLN A 135 7.52 26.65 -6.72
CA GLN A 135 7.64 27.23 -8.06
C GLN A 135 6.71 26.55 -9.08
N SER A 136 6.55 25.23 -9.02
CA SER A 136 5.60 24.50 -9.87
C SER A 136 4.12 24.85 -9.62
N ARG A 137 3.79 25.50 -8.50
CA ARG A 137 2.41 25.89 -8.14
C ARG A 137 2.05 27.35 -8.45
N GLY A 138 2.89 28.08 -9.19
CA GLY A 138 2.46 29.36 -9.78
C GLY A 138 3.43 30.53 -9.67
N LEU A 139 4.65 30.34 -9.15
CA LEU A 139 5.65 31.42 -9.12
C LEU A 139 6.53 31.45 -10.38
N ASN A 140 6.92 30.30 -10.92
CA ASN A 140 7.73 30.22 -12.14
C ASN A 140 7.68 28.81 -12.75
N THR A 141 6.87 28.63 -13.80
CA THR A 141 6.65 27.34 -14.46
C THR A 141 7.90 26.78 -15.14
N GLN A 142 8.92 27.60 -15.39
CA GLN A 142 10.15 27.16 -16.06
C GLN A 142 11.16 26.50 -15.11
N ASN A 143 11.12 26.84 -13.81
CA ASN A 143 12.11 26.37 -12.84
C ASN A 143 11.54 25.38 -11.80
N GLY A 144 10.23 25.15 -11.82
CA GLY A 144 9.55 24.17 -10.96
C GLY A 144 9.55 22.75 -11.52
N TYR A 145 9.00 21.82 -10.74
CA TYR A 145 8.73 20.46 -11.22
C TYR A 145 7.66 20.46 -12.31
N GLN A 146 7.91 19.73 -13.40
CA GLN A 146 6.94 19.57 -14.50
C GLN A 146 5.84 18.53 -14.15
N GLY A 147 6.10 17.66 -13.18
CA GLY A 147 5.17 16.64 -12.72
C GLY A 147 5.67 15.99 -11.42
N LEU A 148 4.93 14.97 -10.96
CA LEU A 148 5.26 14.26 -9.72
C LEU A 148 6.56 13.44 -9.86
N GLU A 149 6.83 12.87 -11.03
CA GLU A 149 8.00 12.02 -11.26
C GLU A 149 9.36 12.67 -10.89
N PRO A 150 9.74 13.86 -11.39
CA PRO A 150 11.02 14.48 -11.05
C PRO A 150 11.12 14.86 -9.56
N LEU A 151 9.99 15.15 -8.90
CA LEU A 151 9.96 15.33 -7.45
C LEU A 151 10.30 14.03 -6.73
N LEU A 152 9.65 12.92 -7.11
CA LEU A 152 9.90 11.60 -6.51
C LEU A 152 11.37 11.18 -6.66
N GLN A 153 12.00 11.52 -7.79
CA GLN A 153 13.43 11.27 -8.00
C GLN A 153 14.32 12.09 -7.06
N ASP A 154 14.07 13.39 -6.92
CA ASP A 154 14.82 14.25 -5.99
C ASP A 154 14.65 13.78 -4.54
N VAL A 155 13.42 13.41 -4.13
CA VAL A 155 13.12 12.87 -2.80
C VAL A 155 13.82 11.52 -2.59
N LYS A 156 13.75 10.60 -3.56
CA LYS A 156 14.43 9.30 -3.47
C LYS A 156 15.94 9.45 -3.32
N CYS A 157 16.56 10.35 -4.08
CA CYS A 157 18.00 10.60 -3.98
C CYS A 157 18.39 11.07 -2.57
N LEU A 158 17.56 11.92 -1.95
CA LEU A 158 17.78 12.37 -0.58
C LEU A 158 17.58 11.23 0.43
N VAL A 159 16.55 10.39 0.26
CA VAL A 159 16.31 9.20 1.10
C VAL A 159 17.47 8.21 1.00
N ASP A 160 17.96 7.91 -0.21
CA ASP A 160 19.13 7.06 -0.44
C ASP A 160 20.37 7.60 0.26
N PHE A 161 20.60 8.91 0.14
CA PHE A 161 21.73 9.57 0.80
C PHE A 161 21.65 9.47 2.33
N ILE A 162 20.47 9.71 2.90
CA ILE A 162 20.25 9.61 4.35
C ILE A 162 20.42 8.16 4.81
N TRP A 163 19.82 7.21 4.10
CA TRP A 163 19.90 5.79 4.44
C TRP A 163 21.33 5.25 4.32
N TYR A 164 22.07 5.66 3.30
CA TYR A 164 23.49 5.31 3.16
C TYR A 164 24.34 5.78 4.36
N SER A 165 23.97 6.89 5.00
CA SER A 165 24.65 7.37 6.20
C SER A 165 24.32 6.57 7.47
N LEU A 166 23.20 5.83 7.46
CA LEU A 166 22.74 4.98 8.58
C LEU A 166 23.25 3.55 8.44
N ASP A 167 22.97 2.92 7.30
CA ASP A 167 23.14 1.48 7.08
C ASP A 167 24.27 1.16 6.08
N GLY A 168 24.67 2.14 5.28
CA GLY A 168 25.71 1.97 4.26
C GLY A 168 25.28 1.26 2.99
N SER A 169 24.00 0.93 2.86
CA SER A 169 23.42 0.54 1.58
C SER A 169 23.33 1.76 0.66
N PRO A 170 23.96 1.74 -0.53
CA PRO A 170 23.94 2.87 -1.46
C PRO A 170 22.61 3.03 -2.19
N ASN A 171 21.74 2.01 -2.21
CA ASN A 171 20.43 2.07 -2.84
C ASN A 171 19.39 1.42 -1.94
N THR A 172 18.37 2.18 -1.55
CA THR A 172 17.26 1.70 -0.73
C THR A 172 16.34 0.71 -1.45
N ASP A 173 16.45 0.55 -2.78
CA ASP A 173 15.71 -0.46 -3.54
C ASP A 173 16.01 -1.89 -3.04
N VAL A 174 17.18 -2.11 -2.42
CA VAL A 174 17.53 -3.40 -1.79
C VAL A 174 16.54 -3.77 -0.68
N LEU A 175 16.00 -2.78 0.05
CA LEU A 175 15.02 -3.00 1.12
C LEU A 175 13.71 -3.61 0.61
N LEU A 176 13.39 -3.40 -0.67
CA LEU A 176 12.21 -3.95 -1.31
C LEU A 176 12.35 -5.45 -1.64
N THR A 177 13.58 -5.94 -1.78
CA THR A 177 13.87 -7.34 -2.13
C THR A 177 14.12 -8.24 -0.92
N GLU A 178 14.40 -7.65 0.25
CA GLU A 178 14.62 -8.39 1.51
C GLU A 178 13.39 -9.20 1.98
N GLU A 179 12.17 -8.78 1.62
CA GLU A 179 10.94 -9.48 2.02
C GLU A 179 10.78 -10.84 1.33
N LEU A 180 11.11 -10.93 0.03
CA LEU A 180 10.99 -12.16 -0.76
C LEU A 180 11.95 -13.28 -0.29
N GLN A 181 13.06 -12.92 0.35
CA GLN A 181 14.07 -13.87 0.83
C GLN A 181 13.80 -14.35 2.26
N SER A 182 12.87 -13.70 2.96
CA SER A 182 12.60 -13.98 4.38
C SER A 182 11.76 -15.23 4.62
N ASP A 183 11.07 -15.75 3.59
CA ASP A 183 10.20 -16.93 3.71
C ASP A 183 10.98 -18.27 3.68
N ASP A 184 12.19 -18.30 3.11
CA ASP A 184 13.01 -19.51 2.98
C ASP A 184 14.18 -19.60 3.99
N SER A 185 14.39 -18.58 4.83
CA SER A 185 15.60 -18.47 5.66
C SER A 185 15.33 -18.22 7.15
N MET A 186 14.53 -19.09 7.77
CA MET A 186 14.25 -19.10 9.22
C MET A 186 15.47 -19.45 10.12
N GLY A 187 16.71 -19.26 9.66
CA GLY A 187 17.90 -19.86 10.28
C GLY A 187 19.02 -18.93 10.75
N MET A 188 19.27 -17.77 10.14
CA MET A 188 20.42 -16.94 10.51
C MET A 188 20.26 -15.44 10.19
N LYS A 189 19.42 -14.73 10.95
CA LYS A 189 19.68 -13.29 11.14
C LYS A 189 20.77 -13.16 12.21
N MET A 190 22.01 -13.33 11.76
CA MET A 190 23.21 -13.13 12.56
C MET A 190 23.15 -11.77 13.24
N ASN A 191 23.39 -11.82 14.54
CA ASN A 191 23.45 -10.78 15.56
C ASN A 191 24.61 -9.78 15.31
N ASN A 192 24.81 -9.35 14.05
CA ASN A 192 25.95 -8.53 13.61
C ASN A 192 25.78 -7.03 13.91
N ASN A 193 24.56 -6.57 14.21
CA ASN A 193 24.31 -5.17 14.55
C ASN A 193 24.98 -4.75 15.86
N ASN A 194 25.26 -5.70 16.76
CA ASN A 194 25.95 -5.45 18.03
C ASN A 194 27.46 -5.17 17.88
N MET A 195 28.07 -5.44 16.71
CA MET A 195 29.48 -5.10 16.43
C MET A 195 29.64 -3.84 15.57
N ALA A 196 28.57 -3.36 14.93
CA ALA A 196 28.63 -2.18 14.08
C ALA A 196 28.60 -0.89 14.92
N LYS A 197 29.46 0.07 14.58
CA LYS A 197 29.52 1.35 15.32
C LYS A 197 28.24 2.14 15.08
N ASP A 198 27.75 2.78 16.14
CA ASP A 198 26.65 3.74 16.09
C ASP A 198 26.89 4.83 15.03
N THR A 199 26.12 4.78 13.95
CA THR A 199 26.11 5.76 12.85
C THR A 199 25.02 6.81 13.04
N TYR A 200 24.18 6.69 14.06
CA TYR A 200 22.99 7.51 14.25
C TYR A 200 23.30 8.81 15.01
N PHE A 201 22.88 9.93 14.45
CA PHE A 201 23.01 11.28 15.01
C PHE A 201 21.81 12.20 14.68
N GLY A 202 20.65 11.65 14.33
CA GLY A 202 19.42 12.41 14.08
C GLY A 202 18.84 12.30 12.67
N GLN A 203 19.33 11.36 11.86
CA GLN A 203 18.85 11.12 10.50
C GLN A 203 17.35 10.79 10.42
N SER A 204 16.80 10.10 11.43
CA SER A 204 15.38 9.79 11.57
C SER A 204 14.49 11.03 11.40
N SER A 205 14.87 12.17 12.00
CA SER A 205 14.09 13.40 11.95
C SER A 205 13.93 13.93 10.52
N TYR A 206 14.93 13.72 9.66
CA TYR A 206 14.84 14.06 8.24
C TYR A 206 13.93 13.10 7.47
N LEU A 207 14.02 11.80 7.74
CA LEU A 207 13.15 10.79 7.13
C LEU A 207 11.67 11.02 7.49
N ILE A 208 11.40 11.33 8.76
CA ILE A 208 10.06 11.70 9.25
C ILE A 208 9.54 12.93 8.52
N LYS A 209 10.38 13.96 8.39
CA LYS A 209 9.99 15.18 7.67
C LYS A 209 9.70 14.90 6.19
N ILE A 210 10.54 14.11 5.53
CA ILE A 210 10.33 13.70 4.13
C ILE A 210 9.00 12.96 3.98
N ALA A 211 8.69 12.03 4.88
CA ALA A 211 7.44 11.28 4.83
C ALA A 211 6.19 12.16 5.00
N ASP A 212 6.25 13.16 5.90
CA ASP A 212 5.17 14.14 6.10
C ASP A 212 5.00 15.05 4.87
N ASP A 213 6.10 15.65 4.40
CA ASP A 213 6.11 16.56 3.25
C ASP A 213 5.70 15.85 1.94
N LEU A 214 6.07 14.57 1.77
CA LEU A 214 5.75 13.77 0.58
C LEU A 214 4.24 13.64 0.37
N LEU A 215 3.47 13.39 1.44
CA LEU A 215 2.03 13.28 1.36
C LEU A 215 1.39 14.58 0.87
N ASP A 216 1.85 15.71 1.42
CA ASP A 216 1.39 17.03 1.02
C ASP A 216 1.75 17.33 -0.44
N TYR A 217 2.93 16.88 -0.91
CA TYR A 217 3.30 17.05 -2.30
C TYR A 217 2.39 16.25 -3.24
N ILE A 218 2.16 14.96 -2.96
CA ILE A 218 1.32 14.08 -3.79
C ILE A 218 -0.08 14.68 -3.97
N GLU A 219 -0.68 15.20 -2.90
CA GLU A 219 -2.01 15.80 -2.92
C GLU A 219 -2.15 16.97 -3.92
N LYS A 220 -1.04 17.64 -4.26
CA LYS A 220 -1.06 18.83 -5.12
C LYS A 220 -0.75 18.54 -6.59
N PHE A 221 -0.35 17.34 -6.97
CA PHE A 221 -0.15 17.00 -8.39
C PHE A 221 -1.41 16.37 -8.98
N ASP A 222 -1.82 16.84 -10.16
CA ASP A 222 -2.94 16.28 -10.91
C ASP A 222 -2.45 15.12 -11.79
N LEU A 223 -2.72 13.87 -11.39
CA LEU A 223 -2.26 12.68 -12.11
C LEU A 223 -3.22 12.26 -13.25
N LYS A 224 -4.47 12.72 -13.20
CA LYS A 224 -5.52 12.43 -14.20
C LYS A 224 -5.20 12.84 -15.64
N PHE A 225 -4.26 13.78 -15.82
CA PHE A 225 -3.88 14.29 -17.14
C PHE A 225 -2.69 13.56 -17.77
N LEU A 226 -2.08 12.63 -17.03
CA LEU A 226 -0.96 11.82 -17.53
C LEU A 226 -1.48 10.73 -18.48
N SER A 227 -0.68 10.38 -19.48
CA SER A 227 -0.99 9.19 -20.29
C SER A 227 -0.94 7.92 -19.43
N GLY A 228 -1.65 6.86 -19.83
CA GLY A 228 -1.72 5.62 -19.04
C GLY A 228 -0.34 5.01 -18.71
N GLU A 229 0.62 5.12 -19.63
CA GLU A 229 2.00 4.64 -19.39
C GLU A 229 2.76 5.54 -18.41
N GLU A 230 2.72 6.86 -18.59
CA GLU A 230 3.36 7.84 -17.69
C GLU A 230 2.77 7.78 -16.28
N LEU A 231 1.45 7.60 -16.18
CA LEU A 231 0.73 7.41 -14.93
C LEU A 231 1.25 6.16 -14.21
N HIS A 232 1.28 5.01 -14.90
CA HIS A 232 1.77 3.77 -14.30
C HIS A 232 3.23 3.88 -13.84
N GLN A 233 4.10 4.49 -14.65
CA GLN A 233 5.50 4.72 -14.29
C GLN A 233 5.63 5.64 -13.05
N THR A 234 4.84 6.71 -12.98
CA THR A 234 4.84 7.66 -11.86
C THR A 234 4.32 7.00 -10.59
N LEU A 235 3.20 6.27 -10.67
CA LEU A 235 2.61 5.57 -9.53
C LEU A 235 3.49 4.42 -9.04
N SER A 236 4.11 3.67 -9.96
CA SER A 236 5.12 2.66 -9.63
C SER A 236 6.27 3.24 -8.81
N LYS A 237 6.79 4.42 -9.18
CA LYS A 237 7.82 5.12 -8.40
C LYS A 237 7.28 5.60 -7.05
N LEU A 238 6.06 6.13 -7.01
CA LEU A 238 5.44 6.58 -5.76
C LEU A 238 5.32 5.42 -4.76
N PHE A 239 4.72 4.31 -5.16
CA PHE A 239 4.54 3.15 -4.29
C PHE A 239 5.86 2.54 -3.84
N LYS A 240 6.86 2.44 -4.73
CA LYS A 240 8.21 2.01 -4.35
C LYS A 240 8.81 2.91 -3.26
N LEU A 241 8.69 4.24 -3.40
CA LEU A 241 9.17 5.16 -2.38
C LEU A 241 8.45 4.98 -1.04
N LEU A 242 7.13 4.82 -1.06
CA LEU A 242 6.33 4.57 0.15
C LEU A 242 6.71 3.26 0.82
N PHE A 243 6.89 2.18 0.06
CA PHE A 243 7.33 0.89 0.59
C PHE A 243 8.77 0.95 1.13
N ILE A 244 9.66 1.70 0.48
CA ILE A 244 11.00 1.98 1.02
C ILE A 244 10.90 2.68 2.37
N LEU A 245 10.10 3.74 2.47
CA LEU A 245 9.92 4.47 3.74
C LEU A 245 9.31 3.56 4.83
N ASP A 246 8.34 2.72 4.48
CA ASP A 246 7.77 1.73 5.39
C ASP A 246 8.83 0.76 5.95
N ARG A 247 9.72 0.25 5.09
CA ARG A 247 10.82 -0.62 5.51
C ARG A 247 11.85 0.10 6.37
N ILE A 248 12.20 1.33 6.00
CA ILE A 248 13.12 2.17 6.77
C ILE A 248 12.56 2.40 8.18
N PHE A 249 11.30 2.83 8.32
CA PHE A 249 10.71 3.07 9.62
C PHE A 249 10.54 1.79 10.43
N SER A 250 10.15 0.69 9.79
CA SER A 250 10.09 -0.62 10.46
C SER A 250 11.44 -1.02 11.07
N LYS A 251 12.54 -0.88 10.31
CA LYS A 251 13.90 -1.13 10.82
C LYS A 251 14.28 -0.17 11.95
N LEU A 252 13.92 1.12 11.84
CA LEU A 252 14.20 2.13 12.86
C LEU A 252 13.40 1.92 14.16
N ILE A 253 12.18 1.37 14.08
CA ILE A 253 11.37 1.03 15.26
C ILE A 253 11.98 -0.17 15.99
N ASP A 254 12.32 -1.23 15.23
CA ASP A 254 12.91 -2.45 15.78
C ASP A 254 14.35 -2.25 16.30
N GLY A 255 15.03 -1.21 15.79
CA GLY A 255 16.44 -0.95 16.03
C GLY A 255 17.35 -1.86 15.20
N ASP A 256 16.85 -2.34 14.06
CA ASP A 256 17.59 -3.12 13.08
C ASP A 256 18.47 -2.22 12.19
N ILE A 257 19.30 -1.41 12.86
CA ILE A 257 20.29 -0.53 12.23
C ILE A 257 21.64 -0.68 12.95
N PRO A 258 22.76 -0.30 12.30
CA PRO A 258 24.07 -0.28 12.94
C PRO A 258 24.08 0.49 14.27
N GLY A 259 24.49 -0.19 15.35
CA GLY A 259 24.49 0.38 16.70
C GLY A 259 23.16 0.23 17.47
N GLY A 260 22.17 -0.46 16.90
CA GLY A 260 20.96 -0.88 17.63
C GLY A 260 20.06 0.25 18.11
N LYS A 261 20.22 1.46 17.57
CA LYS A 261 19.41 2.61 17.99
C LYS A 261 18.00 2.53 17.42
N ARG A 262 17.05 2.90 18.27
CA ARG A 262 15.62 2.93 17.95
C ARG A 262 15.12 4.37 17.84
N LEU A 263 14.00 4.55 17.14
CA LEU A 263 13.23 5.79 17.25
C LEU A 263 12.87 6.06 18.72
N ASN A 264 12.95 7.32 19.11
CA ASN A 264 12.43 7.71 20.43
C ASN A 264 10.89 7.67 20.43
N GLY A 265 10.26 7.63 21.62
CA GLY A 265 8.80 7.53 21.72
C GLY A 265 8.06 8.64 20.98
N THR A 266 8.58 9.88 21.00
CA THR A 266 8.00 11.01 20.26
C THR A 266 8.10 10.82 18.75
N GLU A 267 9.24 10.33 18.25
CA GLU A 267 9.46 10.00 16.83
C GLU A 267 8.54 8.87 16.39
N SER A 268 8.41 7.80 17.18
CA SER A 268 7.49 6.69 16.87
C SER A 268 6.04 7.15 16.80
N VAL A 269 5.57 7.99 17.73
CA VAL A 269 4.21 8.57 17.68
C VAL A 269 4.02 9.42 16.42
N ARG A 270 5.02 10.21 16.03
CA ARG A 270 4.96 11.01 14.80
C ARG A 270 4.90 10.14 13.56
N VAL A 271 5.75 9.11 13.46
CA VAL A 271 5.74 8.14 12.36
C VAL A 271 4.39 7.44 12.27
N ASN A 272 3.84 6.99 13.40
CA ASN A 272 2.52 6.36 13.44
C ASN A 272 1.42 7.31 12.91
N GLY A 273 1.42 8.56 13.36
CA GLY A 273 0.45 9.56 12.89
C GLY A 273 0.59 9.88 11.39
N ILE A 274 1.80 9.89 10.85
CA ILE A 274 2.04 10.07 9.42
C ILE A 274 1.55 8.84 8.64
N ALA A 275 1.91 7.64 9.08
CA ALA A 275 1.54 6.38 8.43
C ALA A 275 0.01 6.21 8.35
N GLU A 276 -0.71 6.43 9.45
CA GLU A 276 -2.18 6.40 9.48
C GLU A 276 -2.78 7.45 8.53
N ARG A 277 -2.27 8.68 8.58
CA ARG A 277 -2.74 9.76 7.71
C ARG A 277 -2.52 9.43 6.24
N THR A 278 -1.36 8.88 5.88
CA THR A 278 -1.06 8.49 4.50
C THR A 278 -2.02 7.37 4.04
N ARG A 279 -2.25 6.34 4.85
CA ARG A 279 -3.20 5.26 4.52
C ARG A 279 -4.63 5.76 4.31
N MET A 280 -5.06 6.77 5.07
CA MET A 280 -6.38 7.35 4.94
C MET A 280 -6.50 8.33 3.77
N LYS A 281 -5.49 9.18 3.55
CA LYS A 281 -5.53 10.21 2.50
C LYS A 281 -5.26 9.65 1.10
N LEU A 282 -4.39 8.65 0.97
CA LEU A 282 -3.98 8.15 -0.34
C LEU A 282 -5.15 7.57 -1.17
N PRO A 283 -6.06 6.73 -0.62
CA PRO A 283 -7.27 6.30 -1.32
C PRO A 283 -8.13 7.48 -1.77
N VAL A 284 -8.37 8.45 -0.87
CA VAL A 284 -9.20 9.64 -1.18
C VAL A 284 -8.59 10.47 -2.32
N ILE A 285 -7.26 10.62 -2.34
CA ILE A 285 -6.56 11.30 -3.44
C ILE A 285 -6.77 10.52 -4.75
N PHE A 286 -6.66 9.19 -4.72
CA PHE A 286 -6.80 8.36 -5.91
C PHE A 286 -8.23 8.38 -6.45
N GLU A 287 -9.24 8.26 -5.58
CA GLU A 287 -10.65 8.40 -5.92
C GLU A 287 -10.96 9.78 -6.51
N SER A 288 -10.43 10.86 -5.90
CA SER A 288 -10.64 12.23 -6.41
C SER A 288 -10.01 12.48 -7.79
N GLN A 289 -9.06 11.63 -8.19
CA GLN A 289 -8.35 11.71 -9.46
C GLN A 289 -8.76 10.61 -10.44
N ASP A 290 -9.80 9.81 -10.12
CA ASP A 290 -10.32 8.72 -10.97
C ASP A 290 -9.26 7.64 -11.27
N LEU A 291 -8.41 7.33 -10.29
CA LEU A 291 -7.34 6.36 -10.40
C LEU A 291 -7.77 4.99 -9.85
N HIS A 292 -8.08 4.05 -10.74
CA HIS A 292 -8.52 2.70 -10.38
C HIS A 292 -7.41 1.64 -10.41
N GLY A 293 -7.60 0.60 -9.61
CA GLY A 293 -6.81 -0.63 -9.62
C GLY A 293 -5.45 -0.63 -8.97
N TYR A 294 -5.20 0.30 -8.07
CA TYR A 294 -4.05 0.25 -7.16
C TYR A 294 -4.48 -0.08 -5.72
N HIS A 295 -5.64 -0.73 -5.53
CA HIS A 295 -6.20 -1.05 -4.22
C HIS A 295 -5.25 -1.96 -3.43
N PHE A 296 -4.62 -2.93 -4.11
CA PHE A 296 -3.58 -3.75 -3.50
C PHE A 296 -2.45 -2.90 -2.92
N GLU A 297 -1.80 -2.04 -3.72
CA GLU A 297 -0.66 -1.25 -3.26
C GLU A 297 -1.05 -0.29 -2.14
N VAL A 298 -2.19 0.39 -2.26
CA VAL A 298 -2.70 1.30 -1.25
C VAL A 298 -2.93 0.58 0.08
N SER A 299 -3.43 -0.66 0.06
CA SER A 299 -3.63 -1.48 1.27
C SER A 299 -2.32 -1.83 1.99
N LYS A 300 -1.22 -1.90 1.24
CA LYS A 300 0.11 -2.29 1.71
C LYS A 300 0.98 -1.13 2.17
N VAL A 301 0.59 0.12 1.88
CA VAL A 301 1.34 1.30 2.35
C VAL A 301 1.39 1.35 3.87
N TYR A 302 2.61 1.49 4.41
CA TYR A 302 2.91 1.57 5.84
C TYR A 302 2.41 0.41 6.72
N GLU A 303 2.07 -0.75 6.13
CA GLU A 303 1.57 -1.90 6.89
C GLU A 303 2.58 -2.35 7.95
N ASN A 304 3.85 -2.48 7.59
CA ASN A 304 4.89 -2.99 8.49
C ASN A 304 5.19 -2.03 9.65
N THR A 305 5.17 -0.73 9.36
CA THR A 305 5.39 0.34 10.34
C THR A 305 4.27 0.37 11.37
N LEU A 306 3.01 0.30 10.94
CA LEU A 306 1.85 0.34 11.84
C LEU A 306 1.74 -0.93 12.70
N GLU A 307 2.02 -2.10 12.12
CA GLU A 307 2.05 -3.36 12.87
C GLU A 307 3.11 -3.32 13.99
N ARG A 308 4.22 -2.61 13.79
CA ARG A 308 5.29 -2.46 14.80
C ARG A 308 4.99 -1.37 15.82
N CYS A 309 4.35 -0.28 15.41
CA CYS A 309 3.93 0.79 16.31
C CYS A 309 2.83 0.36 17.30
N SER A 310 2.07 -0.68 16.98
CA SER A 310 0.97 -1.20 17.80
C SER A 310 1.39 -2.26 18.83
N ARG A 311 2.65 -2.70 18.83
CA ARG A 311 3.24 -3.64 19.80
C ARG A 311 3.82 -2.94 21.01
#